data_AF-A0AAD9IJJ2-F1
#
_entry.id   AF-A0AAD9IJJ2-F1
#
_cell.length_a   1.000
_cell.length_b   1.000
_cell.length_c   1.000
_cell.angle_alpha   90.00
_cell.angle_beta   90.00
_cell.angle_gamma   90.00
#
_symmetry.space_group_name_H-M   'P 1'
#
loop_
_entity.id
_entity.type
_entity.pdbx_description
1 polymer ?
#
loop_
_entity_poly.entity_id
_entity_poly.type
_entity_poly.pdbx_seq_one_letter_code
_entity_poly.pdbx_strand_id
1 'polypeptide(L)'
;MPRPPVIGIGLPEPKARKHITPELTRAAQKAGIELVILDTQLESYQESHPGVQIFDPPRRVCTLSNRRATLERLGDIHWAIQTPEGVVTCTVPRYTVLEEGASFEEALRRIGASGLDLPVLVKPVWADGRAGSHALAVVTAESGLRHLSERGSQLGLALPAVAQQYVPHGGCLFKVYVLGRHVRMVTRPSLDLEAERTARQGAREPLQRTTSNPCPGLRMASRVSAYPSSVPWGEADLAPKGHGVTPPPDQVWEEMARRISERLKLHLFNYDVIIPAADPTQLHLIDINYFPGYEKLAGYEDLMVDFFQDIVGDFVAE
;
A
#
# COMPACT_ATOMS: atom_id res chain seq x y z
N MET A 1 -4.76 -27.30 34.33
CA MET A 1 -4.51 -25.93 33.81
C MET A 1 -5.40 -25.72 32.60
N PRO A 2 -5.95 -24.52 32.37
CA PRO A 2 -6.63 -24.24 31.12
C PRO A 2 -5.67 -24.46 29.94
N ARG A 3 -6.17 -25.01 28.84
CA ARG A 3 -5.36 -25.14 27.61
C ARG A 3 -5.04 -23.72 27.10
N PRO A 4 -3.82 -23.49 26.59
CA PRO A 4 -3.50 -22.19 25.99
C PRO A 4 -4.43 -21.93 24.79
N PRO A 5 -4.79 -20.66 24.53
CA PRO A 5 -5.44 -20.29 23.28
C PRO A 5 -4.56 -20.68 22.09
N VAL A 6 -5.21 -21.19 21.04
CA VAL A 6 -4.55 -21.63 19.80
C VAL A 6 -4.92 -20.68 18.67
N ILE A 7 -3.93 -20.15 17.97
CA ILE A 7 -4.12 -19.32 16.78
C ILE A 7 -3.66 -20.10 15.55
N GLY A 8 -4.61 -20.39 14.67
CA GLY A 8 -4.35 -20.97 13.36
C GLY A 8 -3.94 -19.91 12.33
N ILE A 9 -2.83 -20.13 11.62
CA ILE A 9 -2.29 -19.23 10.61
C ILE A 9 -2.42 -19.85 9.23
N GLY A 10 -3.42 -19.40 8.47
CA GLY A 10 -3.63 -19.80 7.07
C GLY A 10 -2.94 -18.85 6.10
N LEU A 11 -1.62 -18.98 5.94
CA LEU A 11 -0.85 -18.22 4.96
C LEU A 11 -0.25 -19.15 3.90
N PRO A 12 -0.16 -18.73 2.62
CA PRO A 12 0.61 -19.47 1.62
C PRO A 12 2.05 -19.68 2.09
N GLU A 13 2.62 -20.86 1.82
CA GLU A 13 3.92 -21.28 2.35
C GLU A 13 5.05 -20.23 2.18
N PRO A 14 5.23 -19.56 1.02
CA PRO A 14 6.29 -18.56 0.88
C PRO A 14 6.10 -17.32 1.78
N LYS A 15 4.85 -17.00 2.13
CA LYS A 15 4.51 -15.88 3.02
C LYS A 15 4.61 -16.31 4.48
N ALA A 16 4.16 -17.52 4.80
CA ALA A 16 4.31 -18.12 6.14
C ALA A 16 5.80 -18.18 6.54
N ARG A 17 6.68 -18.69 5.68
CA ARG A 17 8.13 -18.77 5.93
C ARG A 17 8.80 -17.41 6.24
N LYS A 18 8.24 -16.31 5.72
CA LYS A 18 8.77 -14.96 5.96
C LYS A 18 8.28 -14.36 7.28
N HIS A 19 7.03 -14.61 7.65
CA HIS A 19 6.38 -13.94 8.78
C HIS A 19 6.32 -14.78 10.05
N ILE A 20 6.34 -16.11 9.93
CA ILE A 20 6.24 -17.03 11.07
C ILE A 20 7.65 -17.54 11.38
N THR A 21 8.44 -16.66 11.99
CA THR A 21 9.82 -16.97 12.37
C THR A 21 9.88 -17.74 13.69
N PRO A 22 10.99 -18.46 13.95
CA PRO A 22 11.23 -19.07 15.26
C PRO A 22 11.17 -18.05 16.41
N GLU A 23 11.56 -16.81 16.17
CA GLU A 23 11.47 -15.68 17.10
C GLU A 23 10.01 -15.38 17.44
N LEU A 24 9.14 -15.21 16.43
CA LEU A 24 7.71 -14.97 16.64
C LEU A 24 7.05 -16.14 17.39
N THR A 25 7.35 -17.38 17.00
CA THR A 25 6.79 -18.56 17.67
C THR A 25 7.19 -18.61 19.15
N ARG A 26 8.46 -18.33 19.47
CA ARG A 26 8.93 -18.26 20.87
C ARG A 26 8.28 -17.12 21.65
N ALA A 27 8.10 -15.96 21.02
CA ALA A 27 7.45 -14.80 21.63
C ALA A 27 5.97 -15.10 21.95
N ALA A 28 5.23 -15.67 21.00
CA ALA A 28 3.84 -16.09 21.21
C ALA A 28 3.71 -17.14 22.32
N GLN A 29 4.61 -18.14 22.33
CA GLN A 29 4.60 -19.18 23.35
C GLN A 29 4.89 -18.62 24.75
N LYS A 30 5.80 -17.64 24.87
CA LYS A 30 6.05 -16.90 26.11
C LYS A 30 4.84 -16.08 26.56
N ALA A 31 4.06 -15.58 25.61
CA ALA A 31 2.78 -14.91 25.85
C ALA A 31 1.62 -15.88 26.15
N GLY A 32 1.88 -17.19 26.20
CA GLY A 32 0.88 -18.22 26.51
C GLY A 32 -0.02 -18.59 25.32
N ILE A 33 0.40 -18.29 24.09
CA ILE A 33 -0.35 -18.54 22.85
C ILE A 33 0.35 -19.64 22.04
N GLU A 34 -0.41 -20.61 21.56
CA GLU A 34 0.09 -21.64 20.64
C GLU A 34 -0.22 -21.24 19.19
N LEU A 35 0.82 -21.16 18.34
CA LEU A 35 0.67 -20.90 16.91
C LEU A 35 0.68 -22.20 16.12
N VAL A 36 -0.30 -22.38 15.23
CA VAL A 36 -0.41 -23.54 14.36
C VAL A 36 -0.53 -23.08 12.91
N ILE A 37 0.31 -23.60 12.01
CA ILE A 37 0.19 -23.33 10.58
C ILE A 37 -0.90 -24.23 10.00
N LEU A 38 -1.83 -23.65 9.25
CA LEU A 38 -2.92 -24.38 8.61
C LEU A 38 -2.62 -24.60 7.12
N ASP A 39 -2.63 -25.87 6.70
CA ASP A 39 -2.45 -26.28 5.29
C ASP A 39 -3.79 -26.45 4.54
N THR A 40 -4.87 -25.84 5.04
CA THR A 40 -6.23 -25.96 4.51
C THR A 40 -6.83 -24.61 4.15
N GLN A 41 -7.86 -24.61 3.28
CA GLN A 41 -8.63 -23.41 2.98
C GLN A 41 -9.41 -22.95 4.22
N LEU A 42 -9.25 -21.69 4.58
CA LEU A 42 -9.81 -21.11 5.81
C LEU A 42 -11.34 -21.24 5.88
N GLU A 43 -12.02 -21.09 4.75
CA GLU A 43 -13.49 -21.18 4.66
C GLU A 43 -13.99 -22.60 4.96
N SER A 44 -13.41 -23.62 4.30
CA SER A 44 -13.73 -25.02 4.57
C SER A 44 -13.39 -25.46 5.99
N TYR A 45 -12.33 -24.89 6.57
CA TYR A 45 -11.96 -25.13 7.96
C TYR A 45 -13.01 -24.58 8.92
N GLN A 46 -13.49 -23.36 8.70
CA GLN A 46 -14.53 -22.74 9.52
C GLN A 46 -15.89 -23.44 9.37
N GLU A 47 -16.25 -23.91 8.18
CA GLU A 47 -17.45 -24.73 7.97
C GLU A 47 -17.42 -26.01 8.83
N SER A 48 -16.25 -26.64 8.96
CA SER A 48 -16.06 -27.84 9.78
C SER A 48 -15.89 -27.53 11.27
N HIS A 49 -15.59 -26.27 11.63
CA HIS A 49 -15.33 -25.83 13.01
C HIS A 49 -16.02 -24.47 13.28
N PRO A 50 -17.36 -24.44 13.47
CA PRO A 50 -18.12 -23.19 13.60
C PRO A 50 -17.71 -22.28 14.77
N GLY A 51 -17.04 -22.82 15.79
CA GLY A 51 -16.48 -22.05 16.91
C GLY A 51 -15.17 -21.32 16.59
N VAL A 52 -14.64 -21.46 15.37
CA VAL A 52 -13.42 -20.77 14.92
C VAL A 52 -13.81 -19.44 14.28
N GLN A 53 -13.27 -18.35 14.82
CA GLN A 53 -13.35 -17.02 14.20
C GLN A 53 -12.17 -16.80 13.24
N ILE A 54 -12.43 -16.15 12.10
CA ILE A 54 -11.39 -15.85 11.09
C ILE A 54 -11.04 -14.37 11.10
N PHE A 55 -9.74 -14.08 11.23
CA PHE A 55 -9.16 -12.74 11.14
C PHE A 55 -8.04 -12.73 10.07
N ASP A 56 -8.17 -12.03 8.94
CA ASP A 56 -9.35 -11.38 8.38
C ASP A 56 -10.16 -12.32 7.47
N PRO A 57 -11.51 -12.18 7.38
CA PRO A 57 -12.33 -13.01 6.51
C PRO A 57 -11.91 -12.90 5.02
N PRO A 58 -11.72 -14.01 4.28
CA PRO A 58 -11.22 -13.97 2.90
C PRO A 58 -12.05 -13.10 1.95
N ARG A 59 -13.38 -13.09 2.11
CA ARG A 59 -14.31 -12.21 1.36
C ARG A 59 -14.06 -10.70 1.55
N ARG A 60 -13.45 -10.30 2.68
CA ARG A 60 -13.09 -8.90 2.93
C ARG A 60 -11.70 -8.62 2.37
N VAL A 61 -10.78 -9.55 2.58
CA VAL A 61 -9.43 -9.51 2.03
C VAL A 61 -9.45 -9.35 0.50
N CYS A 62 -10.32 -10.09 -0.19
CA CYS A 62 -10.39 -10.06 -1.66
C CYS A 62 -10.80 -8.70 -2.23
N THR A 63 -11.37 -7.79 -1.42
CA THR A 63 -11.61 -6.39 -1.83
C THR A 63 -10.30 -5.71 -2.21
N LEU A 64 -9.22 -5.95 -1.43
CA LEU A 64 -7.92 -5.32 -1.66
C LEU A 64 -7.17 -5.88 -2.88
N SER A 65 -7.64 -6.99 -3.46
CA SER A 65 -7.13 -7.54 -4.72
C SER A 65 -7.49 -6.69 -5.94
N ASN A 66 -8.37 -5.70 -5.79
CA ASN A 66 -8.82 -4.83 -6.88
C ASN A 66 -8.88 -3.37 -6.40
N ARG A 67 -8.01 -2.51 -6.93
CA ARG A 67 -7.92 -1.08 -6.55
C ARG A 67 -9.22 -0.31 -6.79
N ARG A 68 -9.97 -0.64 -7.83
CA ARG A 68 -11.30 -0.02 -8.07
C ARG A 68 -12.24 -0.37 -6.92
N ALA A 69 -12.35 -1.67 -6.58
CA ALA A 69 -13.18 -2.12 -5.47
C ALA A 69 -12.74 -1.54 -4.12
N THR A 70 -11.43 -1.43 -3.87
CA THR A 70 -10.89 -0.75 -2.69
C THR A 70 -11.35 0.71 -2.63
N LEU A 71 -11.18 1.46 -3.72
CA LEU A 71 -11.56 2.88 -3.78
C LEU A 71 -13.08 3.06 -3.62
N GLU A 72 -13.90 2.22 -4.26
CA GLU A 72 -15.36 2.21 -4.10
C GLU A 72 -15.79 1.91 -2.65
N ARG A 73 -15.13 0.96 -1.99
CA ARG A 73 -15.39 0.60 -0.58
C ARG A 73 -14.97 1.68 0.40
N LEU A 74 -13.86 2.35 0.10
CA LEU A 74 -13.46 3.53 0.84
C LEU A 74 -14.47 4.66 0.59
N GLY A 75 -15.04 4.80 -0.60
CA GLY A 75 -15.93 5.91 -0.94
C GLY A 75 -15.21 7.25 -0.93
N ASP A 76 -15.98 8.35 -0.94
CA ASP A 76 -15.41 9.69 -0.94
C ASP A 76 -14.72 9.98 0.41
N ILE A 77 -13.39 10.00 0.37
CA ILE A 77 -12.54 10.34 1.53
C ILE A 77 -12.31 11.85 1.52
N HIS A 78 -12.93 12.52 2.49
CA HIS A 78 -12.68 13.92 2.87
C HIS A 78 -12.66 14.00 4.39
N TRP A 79 -11.65 13.39 5.01
CA TRP A 79 -11.55 13.32 6.45
C TRP A 79 -10.91 14.59 6.99
N ALA A 80 -11.54 15.19 7.99
CA ALA A 80 -10.90 16.14 8.89
C ALA A 80 -10.55 15.41 10.20
N ILE A 81 -9.32 15.60 10.67
CA ILE A 81 -8.79 15.02 11.90
C ILE A 81 -8.24 16.17 12.73
N GLN A 82 -8.78 16.34 13.93
CA GLN A 82 -8.33 17.38 14.86
C GLN A 82 -7.03 16.93 15.54
N THR A 83 -6.05 17.82 15.57
CA THR A 83 -4.81 17.67 16.34
C THR A 83 -4.62 18.88 17.26
N PRO A 84 -3.68 18.83 18.23
CA PRO A 84 -3.33 19.99 19.04
C PRO A 84 -2.84 21.19 18.22
N GLU A 85 -2.21 20.94 17.06
CA GLU A 85 -1.61 21.96 16.18
C GLU A 85 -2.58 22.50 15.12
N GLY A 86 -3.73 21.84 14.90
CA GLY A 86 -4.72 22.28 13.93
C GLY A 86 -5.58 21.15 13.39
N VAL A 87 -6.11 21.34 12.18
CA VAL A 87 -6.86 20.30 11.46
C VAL A 87 -5.97 19.74 10.38
N VAL A 88 -5.79 18.42 10.40
CA VAL A 88 -5.20 17.68 9.29
C VAL A 88 -6.33 17.11 8.44
N THR A 89 -6.25 17.30 7.13
CA THR A 89 -7.21 16.71 6.19
C THR A 89 -6.60 15.52 5.47
N CYS A 90 -7.40 14.51 5.16
CA CYS A 90 -6.99 13.40 4.32
C CYS A 90 -7.99 13.23 3.17
N THR A 91 -7.46 13.08 1.96
CA THR A 91 -8.23 12.76 0.75
C THR A 91 -7.57 11.64 -0.04
N VAL A 92 -8.25 11.13 -1.06
CA VAL A 92 -7.62 10.37 -2.14
C VAL A 92 -7.38 11.32 -3.30
N PRO A 93 -6.19 11.37 -3.92
CA PRO A 93 -5.98 12.19 -5.11
C PRO A 93 -6.98 11.82 -6.20
N ARG A 94 -7.43 12.82 -6.97
CA ARG A 94 -8.35 12.61 -8.10
C ARG A 94 -7.88 11.43 -8.93
N TYR A 95 -8.80 10.60 -9.37
CA TYR A 95 -8.51 9.42 -10.16
C TYR A 95 -9.64 9.11 -11.15
N THR A 96 -9.32 8.30 -12.14
CA THR A 96 -10.28 7.68 -13.06
C THR A 96 -9.82 6.27 -13.39
N VAL A 97 -10.72 5.45 -13.92
CA VAL A 97 -10.36 4.11 -14.40
C VAL A 97 -10.40 4.09 -15.92
N LEU A 98 -9.27 3.70 -16.49
CA LEU A 98 -9.11 3.39 -17.90
C LEU A 98 -9.54 1.93 -18.09
N GLU A 99 -10.60 1.72 -18.86
CA GLU A 99 -11.17 0.39 -19.06
C GLU A 99 -10.30 -0.50 -19.94
N GLU A 100 -10.50 -1.81 -19.81
CA GLU A 100 -9.88 -2.77 -20.70
C GLU A 100 -10.19 -2.45 -22.18
N GLY A 101 -9.17 -2.46 -23.02
CA GLY A 101 -9.30 -2.14 -24.44
C GLY A 101 -9.56 -0.66 -24.77
N ALA A 102 -9.48 0.26 -23.81
CA ALA A 102 -9.68 1.69 -24.09
C ALA A 102 -8.65 2.24 -25.09
N SER A 103 -9.15 2.92 -26.14
CA SER A 103 -8.30 3.62 -27.11
C SER A 103 -7.63 4.85 -26.48
N PHE A 104 -6.66 5.42 -27.19
CA PHE A 104 -6.00 6.66 -26.77
C PHE A 104 -7.01 7.80 -26.56
N GLU A 105 -7.96 7.97 -27.49
CA GLU A 105 -8.99 9.02 -27.46
C GLU A 105 -9.93 8.83 -26.28
N GLU A 106 -10.34 7.59 -25.99
CA GLU A 106 -11.18 7.29 -24.83
C GLU A 106 -10.43 7.54 -23.52
N ALA A 107 -9.16 7.14 -23.44
CA ALA A 107 -8.31 7.40 -22.27
C ALA A 107 -8.13 8.91 -22.02
N LEU A 108 -7.84 9.67 -23.08
CA LEU A 108 -7.70 11.13 -23.01
C LEU A 108 -9.02 11.80 -22.58
N ARG A 109 -10.14 11.40 -23.19
CA ARG A 109 -11.48 11.90 -22.84
C ARG A 109 -11.81 11.63 -21.38
N ARG A 110 -11.53 10.44 -20.86
CA ARG A 110 -11.76 10.08 -19.46
C ARG A 110 -10.91 10.90 -18.49
N ILE A 111 -9.61 11.06 -18.79
CA ILE A 111 -8.71 11.89 -18.00
C ILE A 111 -9.24 13.32 -17.91
N GLY A 112 -9.58 13.93 -19.04
CA GLY A 112 -10.13 15.29 -19.08
C GLY A 112 -11.47 15.42 -18.36
N ALA A 113 -12.40 14.47 -18.55
CA ALA A 113 -13.71 14.48 -17.90
C ALA A 113 -13.64 14.30 -16.38
N SER A 114 -12.61 13.59 -15.87
CA SER A 114 -12.33 13.46 -14.44
C SER A 114 -11.51 14.61 -13.87
N GLY A 115 -11.21 15.64 -14.67
CA GLY A 115 -10.42 16.81 -14.29
C GLY A 115 -8.95 16.48 -14.01
N LEU A 116 -8.44 15.35 -14.46
CA LEU A 116 -7.04 14.97 -14.23
C LEU A 116 -6.11 15.75 -15.15
N ASP A 117 -4.99 16.22 -14.59
CA ASP A 117 -3.95 16.91 -15.32
C ASP A 117 -2.68 16.06 -15.35
N LEU A 118 -1.96 16.10 -16.47
CA LEU A 118 -0.65 15.46 -16.55
C LEU A 118 0.36 16.21 -15.66
N PRO A 119 1.27 15.48 -14.95
CA PRO A 119 1.46 14.04 -15.03
C PRO A 119 0.46 13.23 -14.19
N VAL A 120 0.10 12.04 -14.69
CA VAL A 120 -0.73 11.06 -13.95
C VAL A 120 0.06 9.79 -13.67
N LEU A 121 -0.19 9.20 -12.51
CA LEU A 121 0.28 7.87 -12.11
C LEU A 121 -0.70 6.83 -12.62
N VAL A 122 -0.20 5.77 -13.26
CA VAL A 122 -1.01 4.67 -13.76
C VAL A 122 -0.60 3.38 -13.07
N LYS A 123 -1.58 2.72 -12.44
CA LYS A 123 -1.44 1.46 -11.71
C LYS A 123 -2.47 0.46 -12.26
N PRO A 124 -2.15 -0.83 -12.42
CA PRO A 124 -3.17 -1.82 -12.77
C PRO A 124 -4.29 -1.83 -11.73
N VAL A 125 -5.52 -2.09 -12.18
CA VAL A 125 -6.64 -2.29 -11.25
C VAL A 125 -6.39 -3.51 -10.36
N TRP A 126 -5.76 -4.56 -10.89
CA TRP A 126 -5.42 -5.77 -10.13
C TRP A 126 -4.26 -5.52 -9.17
N ALA A 127 -4.43 -5.94 -7.91
CA ALA A 127 -3.46 -5.80 -6.81
C ALA A 127 -3.29 -7.12 -6.02
N ASP A 128 -3.53 -8.25 -6.67
CA ASP A 128 -3.53 -9.60 -6.08
C ASP A 128 -2.19 -10.35 -6.18
N GLY A 129 -1.11 -9.64 -6.52
CA GLY A 129 0.22 -10.24 -6.69
C GLY A 129 0.43 -10.97 -8.01
N ARG A 130 -0.55 -10.98 -8.94
CA ARG A 130 -0.34 -11.50 -10.31
C ARG A 130 0.77 -10.72 -11.02
N ALA A 131 1.37 -11.33 -12.05
CA ALA A 131 2.37 -10.67 -12.88
C ALA A 131 1.85 -9.30 -13.39
N GLY A 132 2.63 -8.24 -13.18
CA GLY A 132 2.24 -6.88 -13.55
C GLY A 132 1.42 -6.11 -12.51
N SER A 133 0.81 -6.73 -11.49
CA SER A 133 -0.04 -6.03 -10.48
C SER A 133 0.67 -4.95 -9.65
N HIS A 134 2.01 -5.04 -9.57
CA HIS A 134 2.88 -4.06 -8.92
C HIS A 134 3.52 -3.05 -9.90
N ALA A 135 3.15 -3.10 -11.19
CA ALA A 135 3.61 -2.11 -12.14
C ALA A 135 3.07 -0.73 -11.77
N LEU A 136 3.92 0.28 -11.99
CA LEU A 136 3.57 1.68 -11.83
C LEU A 136 4.20 2.42 -13.01
N ALA A 137 3.45 3.31 -13.64
CA ALA A 137 3.99 4.22 -14.62
C ALA A 137 3.58 5.66 -14.34
N VAL A 138 4.40 6.58 -14.84
CA VAL A 138 4.10 8.01 -14.89
C VAL A 138 3.86 8.36 -16.35
N VAL A 139 2.69 8.92 -16.63
CA VAL A 139 2.36 9.49 -17.93
C VAL A 139 2.55 11.00 -17.83
N THR A 140 3.46 11.55 -18.62
CA THR A 140 3.84 12.99 -18.58
C THR A 140 3.41 13.76 -19.83
N ALA A 141 2.95 13.07 -20.87
CA ALA A 141 2.46 13.66 -22.12
C ALA A 141 1.37 12.77 -22.74
N GLU A 142 0.55 13.32 -23.62
CA GLU A 142 -0.48 12.57 -24.36
C GLU A 142 0.12 11.39 -25.16
N SER A 143 1.33 11.54 -25.71
CA SER A 143 2.04 10.44 -26.37
C SER A 143 2.23 9.23 -25.44
N GLY A 144 2.37 9.47 -24.14
CA GLY A 144 2.45 8.43 -23.13
C GLY A 144 1.14 7.68 -22.94
N LEU A 145 -0.01 8.36 -23.03
CA LEU A 145 -1.32 7.71 -23.03
C LEU A 145 -1.50 6.83 -24.27
N ARG A 146 -1.07 7.31 -25.44
CA ARG A 146 -1.09 6.50 -26.66
C ARG A 146 -0.28 5.22 -26.50
N HIS A 147 0.95 5.33 -26.01
CA HIS A 147 1.79 4.16 -25.73
C HIS A 147 1.21 3.25 -24.65
N LEU A 148 0.52 3.79 -23.65
CA LEU A 148 -0.17 2.98 -22.65
C LEU A 148 -1.27 2.12 -23.31
N SER A 149 -2.12 2.71 -24.14
CA SER A 149 -3.19 1.98 -24.84
C SER A 149 -2.65 0.95 -25.84
N GLU A 150 -1.61 1.29 -26.60
CA GLU A 150 -1.08 0.42 -27.67
C GLU A 150 -0.10 -0.64 -27.18
N ARG A 151 0.69 -0.33 -26.14
CA ARG A 151 1.85 -1.13 -25.72
C ARG A 151 1.86 -1.46 -24.23
N GLY A 152 0.89 -1.00 -23.44
CA GLY A 152 0.83 -1.20 -21.99
C GLY A 152 0.95 -2.67 -21.59
N SER A 153 0.26 -3.57 -22.31
CA SER A 153 0.34 -5.02 -22.04
C SER A 153 1.75 -5.60 -22.18
N GLN A 154 2.53 -5.13 -23.16
CA GLN A 154 3.93 -5.54 -23.35
C GLN A 154 4.85 -5.03 -22.23
N LEU A 155 4.45 -3.95 -21.55
CA LEU A 155 5.18 -3.33 -20.46
C LEU A 155 4.71 -3.81 -19.07
N GLY A 156 3.78 -4.78 -19.02
CA GLY A 156 3.19 -5.27 -17.78
C GLY A 156 2.21 -4.29 -17.13
N LEU A 157 1.67 -3.34 -17.90
CA LEU A 157 0.70 -2.33 -17.47
C LEU A 157 -0.53 -2.35 -18.40
N ALA A 158 -1.11 -3.54 -18.59
CA ALA A 158 -2.34 -3.71 -19.35
C ALA A 158 -3.50 -2.97 -18.68
N LEU A 159 -4.43 -2.47 -19.49
CA LEU A 159 -5.72 -2.02 -19.02
C LEU A 159 -6.56 -3.25 -18.59
N PRO A 160 -7.42 -3.14 -17.57
CA PRO A 160 -7.84 -1.90 -16.92
C PRO A 160 -6.82 -1.37 -15.88
N ALA A 161 -6.70 -0.05 -15.83
CA ALA A 161 -5.76 0.65 -14.94
C ALA A 161 -6.39 1.88 -14.29
N VAL A 162 -6.01 2.15 -13.04
CA VAL A 162 -6.33 3.39 -12.33
C VAL A 162 -5.31 4.45 -12.76
N ALA A 163 -5.81 5.54 -13.33
CA ALA A 163 -5.03 6.76 -13.57
C ALA A 163 -5.35 7.75 -12.43
N GLN A 164 -4.32 8.14 -11.69
CA GLN A 164 -4.42 8.97 -10.48
C GLN A 164 -3.53 10.20 -10.62
N GLN A 165 -4.01 11.35 -10.16
CA GLN A 165 -3.24 12.60 -10.18
C GLN A 165 -1.88 12.41 -9.48
N TYR A 166 -0.78 12.79 -10.14
CA TYR A 166 0.49 12.94 -9.44
C TYR A 166 0.43 14.18 -8.56
N VAL A 167 0.77 14.01 -7.28
CA VAL A 167 0.91 15.10 -6.31
C VAL A 167 2.38 15.21 -5.93
N PRO A 168 3.05 16.36 -6.13
CA PRO A 168 4.44 16.54 -5.68
C PRO A 168 4.57 16.41 -4.16
N HIS A 169 5.41 15.48 -3.70
CA HIS A 169 5.52 15.10 -2.28
C HIS A 169 6.98 14.86 -1.81
N GLY A 170 7.94 15.49 -2.50
CA GLY A 170 9.36 15.48 -2.10
C GLY A 170 10.03 14.10 -2.06
N GLY A 171 9.48 13.12 -2.78
CA GLY A 171 10.05 11.76 -2.81
C GLY A 171 9.94 10.99 -1.50
N CYS A 172 9.01 11.36 -0.61
CA CYS A 172 8.77 10.65 0.65
C CYS A 172 7.37 10.01 0.69
N LEU A 173 7.32 8.72 0.99
CA LEU A 173 6.09 7.97 1.26
C LEU A 173 6.02 7.61 2.74
N PHE A 174 4.88 7.87 3.37
CA PHE A 174 4.56 7.41 4.72
C PHE A 174 3.79 6.10 4.62
N LYS A 175 4.46 4.99 4.97
CA LYS A 175 3.87 3.66 4.97
C LYS A 175 3.43 3.33 6.38
N VAL A 176 2.12 3.22 6.59
CA VAL A 176 1.54 2.98 7.91
C VAL A 176 1.02 1.56 7.99
N TYR A 177 1.61 0.77 8.87
CA TYR A 177 1.25 -0.61 9.15
C TYR A 177 0.21 -0.66 10.27
N VAL A 178 -0.82 -1.48 10.08
CA VAL A 178 -1.95 -1.64 11.00
C VAL A 178 -2.07 -3.10 11.40
N LEU A 179 -2.00 -3.37 12.70
CA LEU A 179 -2.22 -4.67 13.32
C LEU A 179 -3.30 -4.53 14.37
N GLY A 180 -4.57 -4.62 13.95
CA GLY A 180 -5.70 -4.32 14.81
C GLY A 180 -5.67 -2.85 15.27
N ARG A 181 -5.45 -2.64 16.57
CA ARG A 181 -5.31 -1.29 17.17
C ARG A 181 -3.86 -0.79 17.23
N HIS A 182 -2.88 -1.63 16.90
CA HIS A 182 -1.47 -1.25 16.90
C HIS A 182 -1.09 -0.66 15.54
N VAL A 183 -0.55 0.57 15.56
CA VAL A 183 -0.19 1.31 14.35
C VAL A 183 1.29 1.65 14.37
N ARG A 184 1.97 1.43 13.24
CA ARG A 184 3.38 1.79 13.08
C ARG A 184 3.60 2.48 11.74
N MET A 185 4.02 3.73 11.79
CA MET A 185 4.42 4.49 10.61
C MET A 185 5.92 4.37 10.37
N VAL A 186 6.30 4.19 9.10
CA VAL A 186 7.69 4.32 8.63
C VAL A 186 7.73 5.10 7.32
N THR A 187 8.84 5.76 7.05
CA THR A 187 9.06 6.49 5.80
C THR A 187 9.81 5.65 4.77
N ARG A 188 9.50 5.87 3.49
CA ARG A 188 10.08 5.17 2.33
C ARG A 188 10.44 6.15 1.23
N PRO A 189 11.45 5.84 0.39
CA PRO A 189 11.64 6.54 -0.87
C PRO A 189 10.37 6.49 -1.74
N SER A 190 10.10 7.57 -2.45
CA SER A 190 8.95 7.72 -3.33
C SER A 190 9.32 8.51 -4.58
N LEU A 191 8.35 8.73 -5.45
CA LEU A 191 8.54 9.40 -6.73
C LEU A 191 8.71 10.91 -6.60
N ASP A 192 9.85 11.42 -7.06
CA ASP A 192 10.13 12.84 -7.18
C ASP A 192 10.44 13.22 -8.64
N LEU A 193 9.43 13.75 -9.33
CA LEU A 193 9.58 14.14 -10.74
C LEU A 193 10.47 15.38 -10.91
N GLU A 194 10.59 16.24 -9.91
CA GLU A 194 11.41 17.46 -10.00
C GLU A 194 12.89 17.15 -9.78
N ALA A 195 13.21 16.35 -8.76
CA ALA A 195 14.56 15.86 -8.52
C ALA A 195 15.08 15.06 -9.72
N GLU A 196 14.26 14.17 -10.30
CA GLU A 196 14.61 13.42 -11.50
C GLU A 196 14.89 14.33 -12.71
N ARG A 197 14.10 15.40 -12.90
CA ARG A 197 14.32 16.38 -13.99
C ARG A 197 15.63 17.13 -13.79
N THR A 198 15.91 17.56 -12.57
CA THR A 198 17.12 18.33 -12.23
C THR A 198 18.38 17.48 -12.39
N ALA A 199 18.35 16.21 -11.95
CA ALA A 199 19.46 15.28 -12.12
C ALA A 199 19.82 15.07 -13.60
N ARG A 200 18.81 15.02 -14.50
CA ARG A 200 19.02 14.90 -15.95
C ARG A 200 19.59 16.17 -16.58
N GLN A 201 19.27 17.34 -16.06
CA GLN A 201 19.79 18.63 -16.56
C GLN A 201 21.22 18.92 -16.06
N GLY A 202 21.57 18.43 -14.86
CA GLY A 202 22.89 18.61 -14.25
C GLY A 202 23.97 17.67 -14.77
N ALA A 203 23.61 16.56 -15.43
CA ALA A 203 24.55 15.64 -16.08
C ALA A 203 25.19 16.30 -17.32
N ARG A 204 26.31 17.01 -17.12
CA ARG A 204 27.12 17.72 -18.13
C ARG A 204 28.05 16.82 -18.97
N GLU A 205 27.81 15.52 -19.04
CA GLU A 205 28.57 14.60 -19.90
C GLU A 205 27.81 14.35 -21.21
N PRO A 206 28.49 14.19 -22.36
CA PRO A 206 27.83 13.82 -23.60
C PRO A 206 27.34 12.38 -23.42
N LEU A 207 26.11 12.22 -22.92
CA LEU A 207 25.42 10.95 -22.96
C LEU A 207 25.51 10.47 -24.40
N GLN A 208 26.29 9.41 -24.61
CA GLN A 208 26.05 8.51 -25.71
C GLN A 208 24.53 8.36 -25.79
N ARG A 209 23.98 8.60 -26.98
CA ARG A 209 22.57 8.42 -27.33
C ARG A 209 22.19 6.95 -27.13
N THR A 210 22.05 6.53 -25.88
CA THR A 210 21.72 5.20 -25.41
C THR A 210 20.86 5.45 -24.19
N THR A 211 19.60 5.83 -24.34
CA THR A 211 18.54 4.97 -24.84
C THR A 211 17.48 5.85 -25.50
N SER A 212 17.03 5.49 -26.71
CA SER A 212 15.73 5.97 -27.18
C SER A 212 14.71 5.47 -26.17
N ASN A 213 14.07 6.36 -25.40
CA ASN A 213 12.89 5.93 -24.63
C ASN A 213 11.90 5.42 -25.67
N PRO A 214 11.60 4.11 -25.74
CA PRO A 214 10.78 3.55 -26.81
C PRO A 214 9.33 4.04 -26.72
N CYS A 215 8.94 4.65 -25.59
CA CYS A 215 7.62 5.22 -25.35
C CYS A 215 7.74 6.64 -24.75
N PRO A 216 8.03 7.69 -25.53
CA PRO A 216 8.07 9.06 -25.04
C PRO A 216 6.78 9.46 -24.30
N GLY A 217 6.92 10.07 -23.13
CA GLY A 217 5.77 10.46 -22.30
C GLY A 217 5.21 9.35 -21.41
N LEU A 218 5.66 8.11 -21.54
CA LEU A 218 5.35 7.00 -20.63
C LEU A 218 6.64 6.51 -19.96
N ARG A 219 6.66 6.49 -18.63
CA ARG A 219 7.82 6.05 -17.85
C ARG A 219 7.42 5.00 -16.84
N MET A 220 8.03 3.82 -16.92
CA MET A 220 7.90 2.81 -15.88
C MET A 220 8.65 3.24 -14.62
N ALA A 221 8.02 3.06 -13.48
CA ALA A 221 8.48 3.47 -12.16
C ALA A 221 8.16 2.39 -11.10
N SER A 222 8.30 1.13 -11.49
CA SER A 222 8.03 0.00 -10.61
C SER A 222 9.03 -0.05 -9.45
N ARG A 223 8.55 -0.45 -8.26
CA ARG A 223 9.36 -0.71 -7.05
C ARG A 223 10.08 0.50 -6.42
N VAL A 224 9.66 1.73 -6.72
CA VAL A 224 10.27 2.97 -6.15
C VAL A 224 10.26 2.97 -4.61
N SER A 225 9.17 2.48 -4.01
CA SER A 225 8.99 2.45 -2.55
C SER A 225 9.20 1.07 -1.92
N ALA A 226 9.80 0.13 -2.66
CA ALA A 226 10.06 -1.21 -2.13
C ALA A 226 11.12 -1.18 -1.04
N TYR A 227 11.02 -2.08 -0.06
CA TYR A 227 12.09 -2.30 0.90
C TYR A 227 13.37 -2.70 0.14
N PRO A 228 14.47 -1.95 0.25
CA PRO A 228 15.70 -2.27 -0.47
C PRO A 228 16.32 -3.55 0.07
N SER A 229 16.71 -4.48 -0.80
CA SER A 229 17.40 -5.71 -0.38
C SER A 229 18.78 -5.45 0.24
N SER A 230 19.33 -4.24 0.05
CA SER A 230 20.60 -3.79 0.61
C SER A 230 20.51 -3.32 2.05
N VAL A 231 19.30 -3.21 2.61
CA VAL A 231 19.08 -2.69 3.95
C VAL A 231 18.72 -3.86 4.88
N PRO A 232 19.37 -3.97 6.07
CA PRO A 232 18.98 -4.93 7.09
C PRO A 232 17.51 -4.79 7.48
N TRP A 233 16.89 -5.90 7.87
CA TRP A 233 15.51 -5.89 8.37
C TRP A 233 15.40 -5.08 9.66
N GLY A 234 14.27 -4.40 9.85
CA GLY A 234 14.02 -3.61 11.05
C GLY A 234 14.66 -2.23 11.08
N GLU A 235 15.30 -1.77 10.00
CA GLU A 235 15.67 -0.35 9.89
C GLU A 235 14.41 0.51 9.68
N ALA A 236 14.19 1.45 10.60
CA ALA A 236 13.16 2.47 10.50
C ALA A 236 13.62 3.59 9.54
N ASP A 237 12.66 4.17 8.83
CA ASP A 237 12.81 5.38 8.00
C ASP A 237 13.90 5.35 6.93
N LEU A 238 13.51 4.93 5.73
CA LEU A 238 14.41 4.84 4.58
C LEU A 238 14.24 5.98 3.59
N ALA A 239 13.37 6.95 3.86
CA ALA A 239 13.21 8.10 2.98
C ALA A 239 14.49 8.96 2.91
N PRO A 240 14.71 9.71 1.81
CA PRO A 240 15.85 10.62 1.71
C PRO A 240 15.88 11.61 2.88
N LYS A 241 17.04 11.77 3.53
CA LYS A 241 17.19 12.78 4.58
C LYS A 241 16.92 14.17 4.03
N GLY A 242 16.18 14.99 4.78
CA GLY A 242 15.87 16.35 4.36
C GLY A 242 14.81 16.45 3.27
N HIS A 243 13.93 15.45 3.11
CA HIS A 243 12.76 15.51 2.22
C HIS A 243 11.77 16.64 2.56
N GLY A 244 11.98 17.36 3.66
CA GLY A 244 11.28 18.62 3.96
C GLY A 244 9.83 18.46 4.40
N VAL A 245 9.36 17.23 4.63
CA VAL A 245 7.98 16.95 5.06
C VAL A 245 7.98 16.57 6.53
N THR A 246 7.23 17.30 7.35
CA THR A 246 7.05 16.95 8.76
C THR A 246 5.83 16.03 8.88
N PRO A 247 5.97 14.80 9.43
CA PRO A 247 4.81 13.95 9.66
C PRO A 247 3.86 14.59 10.69
N PRO A 248 2.54 14.39 10.57
CA PRO A 248 1.61 14.74 11.63
C PRO A 248 1.83 13.88 12.89
N PRO A 249 1.24 14.26 14.04
CA PRO A 249 1.25 13.45 15.25
C PRO A 249 0.70 12.04 15.05
N ASP A 250 1.16 11.08 15.85
CA ASP A 250 0.80 9.66 15.71
C ASP A 250 -0.71 9.39 15.75
N GLN A 251 -1.45 10.18 16.52
CA GLN A 251 -2.92 10.12 16.60
C GLN A 251 -3.60 10.25 15.22
N VAL A 252 -3.00 10.98 14.27
CA VAL A 252 -3.55 11.11 12.92
C VAL A 252 -3.48 9.76 12.18
N TRP A 253 -2.36 9.05 12.30
CA TRP A 253 -2.18 7.74 11.70
C TRP A 253 -3.11 6.70 12.34
N GLU A 254 -3.28 6.78 13.66
CA GLU A 254 -4.20 5.91 14.41
C GLU A 254 -5.66 6.14 14.01
N GLU A 255 -6.09 7.40 13.90
CA GLU A 255 -7.45 7.73 13.51
C GLU A 255 -7.74 7.36 12.04
N MET A 256 -6.75 7.54 11.14
CA MET A 256 -6.85 7.04 9.77
C MET A 256 -6.95 5.52 9.73
N ALA A 257 -6.11 4.81 10.49
CA ALA A 257 -6.15 3.35 10.58
C ALA A 257 -7.53 2.89 11.06
N ARG A 258 -8.07 3.48 12.13
CA ARG A 258 -9.40 3.19 12.66
C ARG A 258 -10.50 3.37 11.59
N ARG A 259 -10.52 4.52 10.90
CA ARG A 259 -11.52 4.80 9.85
C ARG A 259 -11.41 3.83 8.67
N ILE A 260 -10.20 3.47 8.26
CA ILE A 260 -9.97 2.49 7.17
C ILE A 260 -10.44 1.10 7.62
N SER A 261 -10.04 0.66 8.82
CA SER A 261 -10.47 -0.60 9.43
C SER A 261 -11.99 -0.69 9.52
N GLU A 262 -12.67 0.40 9.86
CA GLU A 262 -14.14 0.44 9.92
C GLU A 262 -14.82 0.32 8.56
N ARG A 263 -14.24 0.89 7.50
CA ARG A 263 -14.78 0.82 6.13
C ARG A 263 -14.50 -0.53 5.47
N LEU A 264 -13.28 -1.04 5.60
CA LEU A 264 -12.85 -2.29 4.97
C LEU A 264 -13.16 -3.53 5.82
N LYS A 265 -13.36 -3.33 7.13
CA LYS A 265 -13.56 -4.36 8.13
C LYS A 265 -12.41 -5.38 8.18
N LEU A 266 -11.20 -4.85 8.12
CA LEU A 266 -9.91 -5.56 8.15
C LEU A 266 -9.09 -5.12 9.37
N HIS A 267 -8.22 -6.01 9.85
CA HIS A 267 -7.30 -5.76 10.96
C HIS A 267 -5.85 -5.71 10.50
N LEU A 268 -5.50 -6.46 9.44
CA LEU A 268 -4.11 -6.61 8.99
C LEU A 268 -3.91 -5.99 7.61
N PHE A 269 -3.46 -4.74 7.58
CA PHE A 269 -3.12 -4.06 6.33
C PHE A 269 -2.04 -3.00 6.55
N ASN A 270 -1.46 -2.50 5.46
CA ASN A 270 -0.85 -1.17 5.48
C ASN A 270 -1.63 -0.24 4.57
N TYR A 271 -1.50 1.06 4.83
CA TYR A 271 -1.89 2.09 3.89
C TYR A 271 -0.72 3.03 3.61
N ASP A 272 -0.68 3.57 2.40
CA ASP A 272 0.40 4.39 1.89
C ASP A 272 -0.11 5.82 1.73
N VAL A 273 0.55 6.78 2.39
CA VAL A 273 0.20 8.20 2.39
C VAL A 273 1.34 9.03 1.84
N ILE A 274 1.00 10.04 1.03
CA ILE A 274 1.91 11.11 0.64
C ILE A 274 1.41 12.43 1.21
N ILE A 275 2.34 13.35 1.46
CA ILE A 275 2.04 14.67 1.98
C ILE A 275 2.68 15.68 1.01
N PRO A 276 1.91 16.62 0.43
CA PRO A 276 2.45 17.67 -0.43
C PRO A 276 3.43 18.55 0.32
N ALA A 277 4.54 18.91 -0.33
CA ALA A 277 5.49 19.86 0.26
C ALA A 277 4.89 21.26 0.44
N ALA A 278 3.89 21.61 -0.38
CA ALA A 278 3.24 22.91 -0.34
C ALA A 278 2.26 23.08 0.85
N ASP A 279 1.68 21.98 1.32
CA ASP A 279 0.72 21.98 2.43
C ASP A 279 0.85 20.70 3.26
N PRO A 280 1.59 20.73 4.39
CA PRO A 280 1.78 19.57 5.25
C PRO A 280 0.52 19.16 6.02
N THR A 281 -0.55 19.97 5.98
CA THR A 281 -1.83 19.65 6.63
C THR A 281 -2.75 18.82 5.73
N GLN A 282 -2.36 18.59 4.47
CA GLN A 282 -3.13 17.82 3.50
C GLN A 282 -2.47 16.45 3.24
N LEU A 283 -3.08 15.38 3.72
CA LEU A 283 -2.65 14.01 3.49
C LEU A 283 -3.39 13.43 2.28
N HIS A 284 -2.68 12.57 1.55
CA HIS A 284 -3.25 11.83 0.43
C HIS A 284 -3.03 10.34 0.59
N LEU A 285 -4.12 9.59 0.76
CA LEU A 285 -4.11 8.13 0.72
C LEU A 285 -3.99 7.65 -0.73
N ILE A 286 -2.97 6.85 -1.02
CA ILE A 286 -2.65 6.45 -2.41
C ILE A 286 -2.64 4.94 -2.67
N ASP A 287 -2.58 4.10 -1.64
CA ASP A 287 -2.66 2.64 -1.76
C ASP A 287 -3.01 2.00 -0.41
N ILE A 288 -3.61 0.80 -0.44
CA ILE A 288 -3.83 -0.06 0.72
C ILE A 288 -3.48 -1.48 0.31
N ASN A 289 -2.71 -2.19 1.14
CA ASN A 289 -2.32 -3.56 0.86
C ASN A 289 -2.64 -4.49 2.05
N TYR A 290 -3.21 -5.66 1.77
CA TYR A 290 -3.52 -6.66 2.78
C TYR A 290 -2.26 -7.41 3.23
N PHE A 291 -2.12 -7.58 4.55
CA PHE A 291 -1.04 -8.34 5.18
C PHE A 291 0.31 -8.01 4.51
N PRO A 292 0.78 -6.75 4.66
CA PRO A 292 2.06 -6.31 4.11
C PRO A 292 3.22 -7.15 4.65
N GLY A 293 4.42 -6.85 4.18
CA GLY A 293 5.61 -7.36 4.83
C GLY A 293 5.81 -6.73 6.20
N TYR A 294 5.17 -7.28 7.24
CA TYR A 294 5.36 -6.88 8.64
C TYR A 294 6.71 -7.30 9.18
N GLU A 295 7.25 -8.41 8.68
CA GLU A 295 8.56 -8.91 9.06
C GLU A 295 9.64 -7.82 8.93
N LYS A 296 9.44 -6.85 8.03
CA LYS A 296 10.34 -5.71 7.79
C LYS A 296 10.38 -4.66 8.90
N LEU A 297 9.46 -4.69 9.86
CA LEU A 297 9.42 -3.74 10.98
C LEU A 297 10.36 -4.19 12.09
N ALA A 298 11.00 -3.23 12.75
CA ALA A 298 11.76 -3.51 13.95
C ALA A 298 10.81 -3.95 15.07
N GLY A 299 11.10 -5.10 15.69
CA GLY A 299 10.25 -5.66 16.75
C GLY A 299 8.86 -6.06 16.27
N TYR A 300 8.72 -6.48 15.01
CA TYR A 300 7.41 -6.90 14.49
C TYR A 300 6.87 -8.13 15.23
N GLU A 301 7.73 -8.96 15.82
CA GLU A 301 7.33 -10.10 16.62
C GLU A 301 6.48 -9.65 17.81
N ASP A 302 6.93 -8.62 18.53
CA ASP A 302 6.19 -8.07 19.68
C ASP A 302 4.86 -7.46 19.23
N LEU A 303 4.86 -6.69 18.12
CA LEU A 303 3.63 -6.12 17.55
C LEU A 303 2.61 -7.18 17.13
N MET A 304 3.07 -8.29 16.54
CA MET A 304 2.21 -9.41 16.16
C MET A 304 1.67 -10.14 17.39
N VAL A 305 2.48 -10.31 18.45
CA VAL A 305 2.06 -10.93 19.70
C VAL A 305 1.03 -10.06 20.42
N ASP A 306 1.20 -8.74 20.48
CA ASP A 306 0.21 -7.83 21.06
C ASP A 306 -1.13 -7.95 20.30
N PHE A 307 -1.09 -7.98 18.97
CA PHE A 307 -2.27 -8.24 18.14
C PHE A 307 -2.91 -9.61 18.43
N PHE A 308 -2.11 -10.66 18.62
CA PHE A 308 -2.61 -11.98 18.99
C PHE A 308 -3.29 -11.99 20.35
N GLN A 309 -2.76 -11.26 21.33
CA GLN A 309 -3.39 -11.13 22.64
C GLN A 309 -4.71 -10.37 22.56
N ASP A 310 -4.78 -9.32 21.74
CA ASP A 310 -6.02 -8.57 21.49
C ASP A 310 -7.12 -9.46 20.93
N ILE A 311 -6.85 -10.21 19.85
CA ILE A 311 -7.87 -11.08 19.24
C ILE A 311 -8.31 -12.22 20.17
N VAL A 312 -7.40 -12.74 21.00
CA VAL A 312 -7.76 -13.74 22.03
C VAL A 312 -8.63 -13.10 23.10
N GLY A 313 -8.31 -11.88 23.53
CA GLY A 313 -9.11 -11.12 24.49
C GLY A 313 -10.52 -10.84 23.97
N ASP A 314 -10.64 -10.37 22.73
CA ASP A 314 -11.91 -10.10 22.06
C ASP A 314 -12.73 -11.41 21.90
N PHE A 315 -12.08 -12.54 21.57
CA PHE A 315 -12.73 -13.85 21.46
C PHE A 315 -13.31 -14.35 22.78
N VAL A 316 -12.63 -14.11 23.91
CA VAL A 316 -13.08 -14.57 25.24
C VAL A 316 -14.19 -13.67 25.81
N ALA A 317 -14.31 -12.43 25.33
CA ALA A 317 -15.31 -11.47 25.77
C ALA A 317 -16.69 -11.64 25.10
N GLU A 318 -16.76 -12.34 23.96
CA GLU A 318 -18.00 -12.72 23.25
C GLU A 318 -18.69 -13.96 23.84
#